data_AF-A0AAN1PKI4-F1
#
_entry.id   AF-A0AAN1PKI4-F1
#
_cell.length_a   1.000
_cell.length_b   1.000
_cell.length_c   1.000
_cell.angle_alpha   90.00
_cell.angle_beta   90.00
_cell.angle_gamma   90.00
#
_symmetry.space_group_name_H-M   'P 1'
#
loop_
_entity.id
_entity.type
_entity.pdbx_description
1 polymer ?
#
loop_
_entity_poly.entity_id
_entity_poly.type
_entity_poly.pdbx_seq_one_letter_code
_entity_poly.pdbx_strand_id
1 'polypeptide(L)'
;MFPRLADLGASSFGEDADTFGDTLFEVIEDAPRGTGLPFKLQAVNELRTLLAYSDVDLDRVSWAVLGMNPMADIEEPPNWGSFPSLRAFWSAVLHAFENDPEVRAGKEIDPDM
;
A
#
# COMPACT_ATOMS: atom_id res chain seq x y z
N MET A 1 -4.03 -2.69 -15.02
CA MET A 1 -3.08 -3.68 -14.44
C MET A 1 -2.21 -2.93 -13.45
N PHE A 2 -1.92 -3.52 -12.29
CA PHE A 2 -1.31 -2.83 -11.15
C PHE A 2 0.04 -3.45 -10.78
N PRO A 3 1.07 -3.33 -11.64
CA PRO A 3 2.35 -4.01 -11.43
C PRO A 3 3.08 -3.54 -10.16
N ARG A 4 2.97 -2.26 -9.76
CA ARG A 4 3.63 -1.81 -8.51
C ARG A 4 2.90 -2.34 -7.29
N LEU A 5 1.57 -2.45 -7.34
CA LEU A 5 0.80 -3.06 -6.25
C LEU A 5 1.06 -4.57 -6.16
N ALA A 6 1.23 -5.25 -7.29
CA ALA A 6 1.63 -6.64 -7.33
C ALA A 6 3.04 -6.85 -6.73
N ASP A 7 4.00 -5.95 -7.03
CA ASP A 7 5.33 -5.99 -6.41
C ASP A 7 5.23 -5.84 -4.88
N LEU A 8 4.38 -4.93 -4.38
CA LEU A 8 4.16 -4.74 -2.93
C LEU A 8 3.51 -5.96 -2.28
N GLY A 9 2.53 -6.57 -2.93
CA GLY A 9 1.90 -7.78 -2.41
C GLY A 9 2.73 -9.05 -2.56
N ALA A 10 3.77 -9.03 -3.39
CA ALA A 10 4.82 -10.05 -3.40
C ALA A 10 5.94 -9.79 -2.37
N SER A 11 5.96 -8.62 -1.72
CA SER A 11 6.93 -8.26 -0.68
C SER A 11 6.23 -7.91 0.66
N SER A 12 6.12 -6.63 0.98
CA SER A 12 5.68 -6.08 2.26
C SER A 12 4.26 -6.50 2.63
N PHE A 13 3.41 -6.84 1.65
CA PHE A 13 2.05 -7.32 1.86
C PHE A 13 1.85 -8.77 1.36
N GLY A 14 2.94 -9.55 1.34
CA GLY A 14 2.97 -10.97 0.99
C GLY A 14 2.82 -11.91 2.17
N GLU A 15 3.16 -13.18 1.97
CA GLU A 15 3.03 -14.24 3.00
C GLU A 15 3.98 -14.02 4.20
N ASP A 16 5.14 -13.39 3.98
CA ASP A 16 6.13 -13.06 5.02
C ASP A 16 5.98 -11.63 5.55
N ALA A 17 4.78 -11.05 5.46
CA ALA A 17 4.55 -9.67 5.89
C ALA A 17 4.98 -9.46 7.35
N ASP A 18 4.75 -10.45 8.22
CA ASP A 18 5.14 -10.51 9.65
C ASP A 18 6.62 -10.18 9.93
N THR A 19 7.46 -10.27 8.90
CA THR A 19 8.90 -9.97 8.96
C THR A 19 9.21 -8.46 8.82
N PHE A 20 8.27 -7.64 8.38
CA PHE A 20 8.51 -6.23 7.99
C PHE A 20 8.07 -5.17 9.03
N GLY A 21 7.44 -5.56 10.14
CA GLY A 21 7.05 -4.62 11.20
C GLY A 21 6.23 -5.27 12.32
N ASP A 22 6.13 -4.57 13.46
CA ASP A 22 5.35 -5.05 14.61
C ASP A 22 3.84 -4.81 14.38
N THR A 23 3.50 -3.85 13.51
CA THR A 23 2.11 -3.56 13.11
C THR A 23 1.98 -3.36 11.60
N LEU A 24 0.78 -3.58 11.07
CA LEU A 24 0.50 -3.34 9.65
C LEU A 24 0.65 -1.86 9.27
N PHE A 25 0.44 -0.93 10.21
CA PHE A 25 0.71 0.49 9.99
C PHE A 25 2.20 0.78 9.77
N GLU A 26 3.08 0.16 10.56
CA GLU A 26 4.53 0.32 10.37
C GLU A 26 4.99 -0.24 9.03
N VAL A 27 4.47 -1.40 8.62
CA VAL A 27 4.75 -1.99 7.31
C VAL A 27 4.31 -1.04 6.18
N ILE A 28 3.15 -0.41 6.32
CA ILE A 28 2.65 0.59 5.36
C ILE A 28 3.56 1.82 5.30
N GLU A 29 4.01 2.33 6.44
CA GLU A 29 4.93 3.49 6.51
C GLU A 29 6.32 3.18 5.96
N ASP A 30 6.78 1.94 6.07
CA ASP A 30 8.08 1.51 5.59
C ASP A 30 8.09 1.13 4.09
N ALA A 31 6.94 0.68 3.55
CA ALA A 31 6.80 0.23 2.17
C ALA A 31 7.42 1.18 1.11
N PRO A 32 7.33 2.52 1.21
CA PRO A 32 7.99 3.42 0.26
C PRO A 32 9.51 3.45 0.39
N ARG A 33 10.08 3.25 1.58
CA ARG A 33 11.49 3.59 1.91
C ARG A 33 12.53 2.78 1.13
N GLY A 34 12.19 1.57 0.71
CA GLY A 34 13.05 0.71 -0.12
C GLY A 34 12.94 0.93 -1.63
N THR A 35 12.09 1.86 -2.08
CA THR A 35 11.74 2.02 -3.50
C THR A 35 12.26 3.33 -4.07
N GLY A 36 12.59 3.36 -5.36
CA GLY A 36 13.01 4.60 -6.03
C GLY A 36 11.84 5.51 -6.41
N LEU A 37 12.08 6.81 -6.58
CA LEU A 37 11.05 7.78 -6.98
C LEU A 37 10.15 7.34 -8.17
N PRO A 38 10.67 6.75 -9.27
CA PRO A 38 9.80 6.28 -10.37
C PRO A 38 8.79 5.22 -9.92
N PHE A 39 9.22 4.30 -9.05
CA PHE A 39 8.33 3.29 -8.47
C PHE A 39 7.25 3.97 -7.64
N LYS A 40 7.65 4.90 -6.76
CA LYS A 40 6.72 5.60 -5.86
C LYS A 40 5.64 6.37 -6.62
N LEU A 41 6.02 7.14 -7.64
CA LEU A 41 5.07 7.90 -8.45
C LEU A 41 4.10 6.99 -9.21
N GLN A 42 4.59 5.88 -9.75
CA GLN A 42 3.73 4.91 -10.42
C GLN A 42 2.78 4.22 -9.41
N ALA A 43 3.27 3.84 -8.23
CA ALA A 43 2.46 3.27 -7.16
C ALA A 43 1.34 4.24 -6.73
N VAL A 44 1.63 5.53 -6.56
CA VAL A 44 0.62 6.56 -6.28
C VAL A 44 -0.47 6.59 -7.35
N ASN A 45 -0.10 6.58 -8.64
CA ASN A 45 -1.08 6.60 -9.73
C ASN A 45 -1.94 5.32 -9.78
N GLU A 46 -1.31 4.16 -9.55
CA GLU A 46 -1.98 2.88 -9.43
C GLU A 46 -2.97 2.84 -8.26
N LEU A 47 -2.57 3.32 -7.07
CA LEU A 47 -3.42 3.41 -5.88
C LEU A 47 -4.61 4.35 -6.09
N ARG A 48 -4.40 5.52 -6.69
CA ARG A 48 -5.49 6.45 -7.05
C ARG A 48 -6.47 5.82 -8.04
N THR A 49 -5.96 5.10 -9.04
CA THR A 49 -6.78 4.38 -10.02
C THR A 49 -7.59 3.27 -9.34
N LEU A 50 -6.96 2.48 -8.47
CA LEU A 50 -7.62 1.41 -7.72
C LEU A 50 -8.73 1.96 -6.82
N LEU A 51 -8.46 3.05 -6.09
CA LEU A 51 -9.42 3.68 -5.19
C LEU A 51 -10.60 4.35 -5.92
N ALA A 52 -10.47 4.64 -7.22
CA ALA A 52 -11.58 5.12 -8.04
C ALA A 52 -12.59 4.03 -8.42
N TYR A 53 -12.24 2.75 -8.25
CA TYR A 53 -13.14 1.64 -8.55
C TYR A 53 -14.21 1.44 -7.48
N SER A 54 -15.26 0.71 -7.88
CA SER A 54 -16.29 0.21 -6.97
C SER A 54 -15.69 -0.72 -5.93
N ASP A 55 -16.32 -0.87 -4.76
CA ASP A 55 -15.80 -1.78 -3.73
C ASP A 55 -15.75 -3.24 -4.21
N VAL A 56 -16.65 -3.64 -5.11
CA VAL A 56 -16.65 -5.00 -5.71
C VAL A 56 -15.43 -5.22 -6.61
N ASP A 57 -15.08 -4.23 -7.43
CA ASP A 57 -13.91 -4.35 -8.31
C ASP A 57 -12.60 -4.18 -7.53
N LEU A 58 -12.62 -3.30 -6.51
CA LEU A 58 -11.52 -3.14 -5.58
C LEU A 58 -11.23 -4.45 -4.84
N ASP A 59 -12.25 -5.16 -4.36
CA ASP A 59 -12.09 -6.47 -3.73
C ASP A 59 -11.42 -7.48 -4.66
N ARG A 60 -11.95 -7.64 -5.88
CA ARG A 60 -11.38 -8.54 -6.90
C ARG A 60 -9.92 -8.25 -7.22
N VAL A 61 -9.58 -6.98 -7.40
CA VAL A 61 -8.21 -6.58 -7.71
C VAL A 61 -7.30 -6.77 -6.50
N SER A 62 -7.77 -6.44 -5.31
CA SER A 62 -6.98 -6.57 -4.07
C SER A 62 -6.55 -8.00 -3.85
N TRP A 63 -7.46 -8.97 -3.99
CA TRP A 63 -7.13 -10.39 -3.84
C TRP A 63 -6.26 -10.95 -4.97
N ALA A 64 -6.17 -10.26 -6.10
CA ALA A 64 -5.25 -10.63 -7.16
C ALA A 64 -3.83 -10.12 -6.93
N VAL A 65 -3.64 -9.09 -6.09
CA VAL A 65 -2.33 -8.47 -5.86
C VAL A 65 -1.78 -8.69 -4.46
N LEU A 66 -2.63 -8.89 -3.44
CA LEU A 66 -2.20 -9.12 -2.06
C LEU A 66 -1.96 -10.60 -1.80
N GLY A 67 -0.87 -10.90 -1.08
CA GLY A 67 -0.62 -12.23 -0.52
C GLY A 67 -1.23 -12.44 0.87
N MET A 68 -1.73 -11.38 1.51
CA MET A 68 -2.29 -11.42 2.88
C MET A 68 -3.64 -10.71 2.99
N ASN A 69 -4.38 -10.98 4.07
CA ASN A 69 -5.67 -10.33 4.37
C ASN A 69 -5.48 -9.19 5.40
N PRO A 70 -5.49 -7.91 4.98
CA PRO A 70 -5.29 -6.78 5.90
C PRO A 70 -6.47 -6.51 6.84
N MET A 71 -7.58 -7.23 6.66
CA MET A 71 -8.78 -7.13 7.49
C MET A 71 -8.90 -8.30 8.48
N ALA A 72 -7.99 -9.28 8.42
CA ALA A 72 -7.99 -10.38 9.36
C ALA A 72 -7.63 -9.85 10.76
N ASP A 73 -8.45 -10.19 11.74
CA ASP A 73 -8.13 -9.93 13.15
C ASP A 73 -7.21 -11.07 13.62
N ILE A 74 -5.91 -10.79 13.69
CA ILE A 74 -4.91 -11.77 14.07
C ILE A 74 -4.74 -11.71 15.60
N GLU A 75 -5.30 -12.71 16.29
CA GLU A 75 -5.24 -12.80 17.76
C GLU A 75 -3.88 -13.25 18.29
N GLU A 76 -3.09 -13.97 17.48
CA GLU A 76 -1.75 -14.44 17.88
C GLU A 76 -0.67 -13.39 17.56
N PRO A 77 0.32 -13.19 18.46
CA PRO A 77 1.34 -12.20 18.26
C PRO A 77 2.24 -12.51 17.04
N PRO A 78 2.70 -11.47 16.32
CA PRO A 78 2.47 -10.06 16.61
C PRO A 78 1.04 -9.61 16.26
N ASN A 79 0.37 -8.92 17.19
CA ASN A 79 -0.95 -8.33 16.93
C ASN A 79 -0.77 -7.15 15.99
N TRP A 80 -0.87 -7.45 14.72
CA TRP A 80 -0.64 -6.53 13.62
C TRP A 80 -1.67 -5.42 13.46
N GLY A 81 -2.81 -5.57 14.14
CA GLY A 81 -4.01 -4.78 13.87
C GLY A 81 -4.65 -5.13 12.53
N SER A 82 -5.81 -4.55 12.29
CA SER A 82 -6.59 -4.79 11.07
C SER A 82 -7.20 -3.49 10.54
N PHE A 83 -7.51 -3.49 9.25
CA PHE A 83 -8.27 -2.41 8.63
C PHE A 83 -9.76 -2.78 8.53
N PRO A 84 -10.67 -1.81 8.69
CA PRO A 84 -12.11 -2.05 8.61
C PRO A 84 -12.59 -2.33 7.18
N SER A 85 -11.77 -2.07 6.16
CA SER A 85 -12.04 -2.38 4.75
C SER A 85 -10.76 -2.34 3.91
N LEU A 86 -10.77 -3.00 2.76
CA LEU A 86 -9.70 -2.89 1.76
C LEU A 86 -9.51 -1.44 1.28
N ARG A 87 -10.59 -0.65 1.20
CA ARG A 87 -10.50 0.77 0.85
C ARG A 87 -9.73 1.56 1.91
N ALA A 88 -9.98 1.30 3.20
CA ALA A 88 -9.24 1.93 4.28
C ALA A 88 -7.75 1.56 4.24
N PHE A 89 -7.45 0.27 4.01
CA PHE A 89 -6.09 -0.22 3.81
C PHE A 89 -5.38 0.49 2.65
N TRP A 90 -5.95 0.44 1.44
CA TRP A 90 -5.33 1.07 0.26
C TRP A 90 -5.24 2.60 0.38
N SER A 91 -6.15 3.24 1.11
CA SER A 91 -6.07 4.68 1.41
C SER A 91 -4.89 4.99 2.34
N ALA A 92 -4.62 4.13 3.32
CA ALA A 92 -3.44 4.27 4.18
C ALA A 92 -2.14 4.04 3.39
N VAL A 93 -2.09 3.04 2.51
CA VAL A 93 -0.95 2.83 1.60
C VAL A 93 -0.74 4.06 0.71
N LEU A 94 -1.79 4.60 0.11
CA LEU A 94 -1.70 5.83 -0.69
C LEU A 94 -1.14 6.99 0.14
N HIS A 95 -1.64 7.16 1.36
CA HIS A 95 -1.18 8.22 2.25
C HIS A 95 0.32 8.11 2.55
N ALA A 96 0.83 6.91 2.84
CA ALA A 96 2.26 6.69 3.08
C ALA A 96 3.10 7.05 1.85
N PHE A 97 2.71 6.60 0.66
CA PHE A 97 3.42 6.93 -0.58
C PHE A 97 3.35 8.42 -0.94
N GLU A 98 2.21 9.08 -0.74
CA GLU A 98 2.06 10.50 -1.03
C GLU A 98 2.87 11.42 -0.10
N ASN A 99 3.13 10.96 1.11
CA ASN A 99 3.89 11.67 2.13
C ASN A 99 5.36 11.27 2.21
N ASP A 100 5.79 10.29 1.41
CA ASP A 100 7.21 9.96 1.28
C ASP A 100 8.02 11.22 0.90
N PRO A 101 9.17 11.48 1.55
CA PRO A 101 9.94 12.70 1.32
C PRO A 101 10.34 12.92 -0.14
N GLU A 102 10.67 11.87 -0.90
CA GLU A 102 11.05 12.01 -2.31
C GLU A 102 9.86 12.38 -3.19
N VAL A 103 8.69 11.80 -2.91
CA VAL A 103 7.44 12.13 -3.63
C VAL A 103 7.02 13.56 -3.32
N ARG A 104 7.12 13.99 -2.06
CA ARG A 104 6.83 15.38 -1.66
C ARG A 104 7.78 16.38 -2.29
N ALA A 105 9.09 16.11 -2.24
CA ALA A 105 10.09 16.96 -2.87
C ALA A 105 9.85 17.07 -4.39
N GLY A 106 9.45 15.98 -5.05
CA GLY A 106 9.08 16.00 -6.47
C GLY A 106 7.87 16.88 -6.77
N LYS A 107 6.83 16.88 -5.92
CA LYS A 107 5.64 17.73 -6.05
C LYS A 107 5.94 19.21 -5.81
N GLU A 108 6.83 19.54 -4.88
CA GLU A 108 7.21 20.93 -4.60
C GLU A 108 8.02 21.56 -5.75
N ILE A 109 8.69 20.73 -6.56
CA ILE A 109 9.46 21.17 -7.73
C ILE A 109 8.56 21.35 -8.97
N ASP A 110 7.42 20.64 -9.05
CA ASP A 110 6.50 20.66 -10.20
C ASP A 110 5.04 20.94 -9.76
N PRO A 111 4.69 22.20 -9.42
CA PRO A 111 3.36 22.53 -8.93
C PRO A 111 2.28 22.71 -10.03
N ASP A 112 2.65 22.86 -11.31
CA ASP A 112 1.72 23.23 -12.40
C ASP A 112 2.25 22.86 -13.81
N MET A 113 2.17 21.59 -14.21
CA MET A 113 2.12 21.20 -15.63
C MET A 113 0.85 20.42 -15.95
#